data_AF-A0A6A5UHF3-F1
#
_entry.id   AF-A0A6A5UHF3-F1
#
_cell.length_a   1.000
_cell.length_b   1.000
_cell.length_c   1.000
_cell.angle_alpha   90.00
_cell.angle_beta   90.00
_cell.angle_gamma   90.00
#
_symmetry.space_group_name_H-M   'P 1'
#
loop_
_entity.id
_entity.type
_entity.pdbx_description
1 polymer ?
#
loop_
_entity_poly.entity_id
_entity_poly.type
_entity_poly.pdbx_seq_one_letter_code
_entity_poly.pdbx_strand_id
1 'polypeptide(L)'
;MDVQESIVLKDTSAETSQKLSQTLHQLQVQNELLHYENSGLRDALTAKKQRKNAGKPLDLQREEEYHGGATFWSPSKFERAREREAEKQHQEEQERLAKLNRKELQAAAKLLKEQEKEERRVARERAKEVRDQMKAEQVAARDARKAAQNTRQASTITQRGKRKASKAPPAKRKPKRAKGGAAAYPSSLEAALAPPPKVSSRGRAITLSRKLR
;
A
#
# COMPACT_ATOMS: atom_id res chain seq x y z
N MET A 1 62.91 -15.64 78.80
CA MET A 1 62.53 -14.20 78.76
C MET A 1 61.06 -14.05 78.34
N ASP A 2 60.23 -15.05 78.67
CA ASP A 2 59.01 -15.33 77.90
C ASP A 2 57.75 -14.70 78.51
N VAL A 3 57.82 -14.27 79.77
CA VAL A 3 56.67 -13.73 80.50
C VAL A 3 56.32 -12.31 80.01
N GLN A 4 57.31 -11.46 79.75
CA GLN A 4 57.07 -10.09 79.27
C GLN A 4 56.57 -10.06 77.81
N GLU A 5 57.08 -10.94 76.94
CA GLU A 5 56.57 -11.04 75.56
C GLU A 5 55.10 -11.52 75.52
N SER A 6 54.72 -12.45 76.41
CA SER A 6 53.33 -12.96 76.48
C SER A 6 52.28 -11.90 76.89
N ILE A 7 52.67 -10.90 77.69
CA ILE A 7 51.79 -9.83 78.15
C ILE A 7 51.59 -8.79 77.03
N VAL A 8 52.69 -8.38 76.39
CA VAL A 8 52.64 -7.44 75.26
C VAL A 8 51.80 -7.99 74.09
N LEU A 9 51.89 -9.29 73.83
CA LEU A 9 51.05 -9.95 72.81
C LEU A 9 49.55 -9.95 73.18
N LYS A 10 49.19 -10.01 74.46
CA LYS A 10 47.79 -9.97 74.91
C LYS A 10 47.19 -8.57 74.81
N ASP A 11 47.95 -7.54 75.19
CA ASP A 11 47.47 -6.16 75.14
C ASP A 11 47.28 -5.67 73.69
N THR A 12 48.20 -6.02 72.79
CA THR A 12 48.06 -5.74 71.35
C THR A 12 46.89 -6.48 70.71
N SER A 13 46.62 -7.72 71.14
CA SER A 13 45.42 -8.48 70.72
C SER A 13 44.11 -7.86 71.24
N ALA A 14 44.10 -7.33 72.47
CA ALA A 14 42.92 -6.67 73.03
C ALA A 14 42.62 -5.34 72.32
N GLU A 15 43.64 -4.52 72.07
CA GLU A 15 43.49 -3.26 71.34
C GLU A 15 43.00 -3.47 69.90
N THR A 16 43.54 -4.48 69.20
CA THR A 16 43.11 -4.81 67.84
C THR A 16 41.67 -5.32 67.82
N SER A 17 41.26 -6.13 68.81
CA SER A 17 39.87 -6.56 68.97
C SER A 17 38.91 -5.39 69.21
N GLN A 18 39.28 -4.43 70.06
CA GLN A 18 38.48 -3.22 70.30
C GLN A 18 38.35 -2.35 69.05
N LYS A 19 39.46 -2.14 68.32
CA LYS A 19 39.44 -1.42 67.04
C LYS A 19 38.53 -2.10 66.02
N LEU A 20 38.58 -3.44 65.93
CA LEU A 20 37.69 -4.23 65.08
C LEU A 20 36.21 -4.13 65.50
N SER A 21 35.93 -4.13 66.80
CA SER A 21 34.56 -3.95 67.29
C SER A 21 34.02 -2.56 66.97
N GLN A 22 34.85 -1.52 67.10
CA GLN A 22 34.48 -0.14 66.78
C GLN A 22 34.23 0.04 65.28
N THR A 23 35.09 -0.51 64.42
CA THR A 23 34.89 -0.44 62.96
C THR A 23 33.67 -1.24 62.52
N LEU A 24 33.41 -2.42 63.11
CA LEU A 24 32.20 -3.18 62.87
C LEU A 24 30.95 -2.38 63.24
N HIS A 25 30.94 -1.78 64.44
CA HIS A 25 29.82 -0.96 64.86
C HIS A 25 29.60 0.25 63.94
N GLN A 26 30.67 0.93 63.55
CA GLN A 26 30.61 2.06 62.61
C GLN A 26 30.04 1.63 61.25
N LEU A 27 30.49 0.49 60.70
CA LEU A 27 29.99 -0.04 59.44
C LEU A 27 28.53 -0.49 59.53
N GLN A 28 28.12 -1.03 60.68
CA GLN A 28 26.73 -1.38 60.93
C GLN A 28 25.85 -0.13 60.90
N VAL A 29 26.22 0.92 61.66
CA VAL A 29 25.47 2.18 61.68
C VAL A 29 25.40 2.82 60.29
N GLN A 30 26.50 2.79 59.53
CA GLN A 30 26.51 3.29 58.15
C GLN A 30 25.58 2.50 57.23
N ASN A 31 25.56 1.17 57.33
CA ASN A 31 24.64 0.34 56.54
C ASN A 31 23.19 0.62 56.91
N GLU A 32 22.88 0.71 58.20
CA GLU A 32 21.52 1.05 58.65
C GLU A 32 21.09 2.41 58.11
N LEU A 33 21.95 3.44 58.20
CA LEU A 33 21.66 4.76 57.64
C LEU A 33 21.41 4.70 56.12
N LEU A 34 22.27 4.00 55.37
CA LEU A 34 22.11 3.80 53.94
C LEU A 34 20.82 3.04 53.61
N HIS A 35 20.42 2.07 54.44
CA HIS A 35 19.14 1.37 54.26
C HIS A 35 17.96 2.31 54.45
N TYR A 36 17.97 3.15 55.49
CA TYR A 36 16.92 4.13 55.73
C TYR A 36 16.86 5.17 54.60
N GLU A 37 17.99 5.69 54.14
CA GLU A 37 18.05 6.61 53.01
C GLU A 37 17.47 5.99 51.74
N ASN A 38 17.90 4.77 51.41
CA ASN A 38 17.37 4.04 50.26
C ASN A 38 15.86 3.78 50.38
N SER A 39 15.37 3.45 51.58
CA SER A 39 13.93 3.26 51.83
C SER A 39 13.16 4.58 51.63
N GLY A 40 13.63 5.68 52.20
CA GLY A 40 13.02 7.01 52.06
C GLY A 40 13.06 7.52 50.61
N LEU A 41 14.13 7.25 49.86
CA LEU A 41 14.20 7.56 48.43
C LEU A 41 13.19 6.76 47.61
N ARG A 42 13.01 5.47 47.91
CA ARG A 42 11.99 4.63 47.27
C ARG A 42 10.59 5.14 47.59
N ASP A 43 10.32 5.50 48.83
CA ASP A 43 9.02 6.05 49.26
C ASP A 43 8.74 7.41 48.62
N ALA A 44 9.74 8.28 48.53
CA ALA A 44 9.63 9.55 47.83
C ALA A 44 9.32 9.33 46.33
N LEU A 45 9.94 8.32 45.70
CA LEU A 45 9.72 7.97 44.31
C LEU A 45 8.31 7.39 44.09
N THR A 46 7.84 6.50 44.95
CA THR A 46 6.47 5.98 44.87
C THR A 46 5.45 7.09 45.10
N ALA A 47 5.62 7.94 46.12
CA ALA A 47 4.77 9.09 46.35
C ALA A 47 4.72 10.04 45.15
N LYS A 48 5.87 10.31 44.51
CA LYS A 48 5.95 11.10 43.27
C LYS A 48 5.22 10.43 42.12
N LYS A 49 5.35 9.12 41.95
CA LYS A 49 4.62 8.35 40.94
C LYS A 49 3.11 8.41 41.18
N GLN A 50 2.66 8.25 42.41
CA GLN A 50 1.25 8.37 42.77
C GLN A 50 0.71 9.78 42.53
N ARG A 51 1.47 10.83 42.86
CA ARG A 51 1.09 12.22 42.54
C ARG A 51 0.97 12.47 41.04
N LYS A 52 1.89 11.93 40.23
CA LYS A 52 1.81 12.04 38.76
C LYS A 52 0.65 11.23 38.17
N ASN A 53 0.31 10.12 38.81
CA ASN A 53 -0.81 9.26 38.45
C ASN A 53 -2.11 9.69 39.15
N ALA A 54 -2.15 10.87 39.78
CA ALA A 54 -3.41 11.43 40.26
C ALA A 54 -4.37 11.42 39.07
N GLY A 55 -5.41 10.59 39.19
CA GLY A 55 -6.26 10.24 38.06
C GLY A 55 -6.88 11.46 37.41
N LYS A 56 -7.38 11.27 36.19
CA LYS A 56 -8.22 12.29 35.56
C LYS A 56 -9.38 12.59 36.52
N PRO A 57 -9.67 13.87 36.81
CA PRO A 57 -10.80 14.22 37.65
C PRO A 57 -12.07 13.71 36.97
N LEU A 58 -12.92 13.03 37.74
CA LEU A 58 -14.19 12.52 37.28
C LEU A 58 -15.05 13.69 36.80
N ASP A 59 -15.55 13.61 35.57
CA ASP A 59 -16.34 14.69 34.97
C ASP A 59 -17.76 14.74 35.55
N LEU A 60 -17.89 15.40 36.70
CA LEU A 60 -19.17 15.74 37.31
C LEU A 60 -19.75 16.95 36.56
N GLN A 61 -20.64 16.70 35.60
CA GLN A 61 -21.33 17.76 34.85
C GLN A 61 -22.06 18.70 35.82
N ARG A 62 -21.69 19.98 35.78
CA ARG A 62 -22.43 21.06 36.46
C ARG A 62 -23.68 21.38 35.65
N GLU A 63 -24.83 21.36 36.30
CA GLU A 63 -26.02 22.04 35.79
C GLU A 63 -25.75 23.55 35.83
N GLU A 64 -26.21 24.29 34.83
CA GLU A 64 -25.76 25.66 34.48
C GLU A 64 -26.01 26.74 35.55
N GLU A 65 -26.60 26.38 36.69
CA GLU A 65 -26.83 27.29 37.82
C GLU A 65 -25.54 27.62 38.56
N TYR A 66 -24.97 28.77 38.19
CA TYR A 66 -23.83 29.37 38.85
C TYR A 66 -24.21 29.84 40.26
N HIS A 67 -23.92 29.00 41.25
CA HIS A 67 -23.86 29.41 42.65
C HIS A 67 -22.38 29.39 43.04
N GLY A 68 -21.76 30.56 43.16
CA GLY A 68 -20.32 30.75 43.43
C GLY A 68 -19.83 30.29 44.81
N GLY A 69 -20.34 29.16 45.32
CA GLY A 69 -19.97 28.53 46.58
C GLY A 69 -19.54 27.07 46.40
N ALA A 70 -19.27 26.39 47.52
CA ALA A 70 -18.93 24.97 47.53
C ALA A 70 -20.14 24.13 47.07
N THR A 71 -19.98 23.40 45.96
CA THR A 71 -21.02 22.50 45.44
C THR A 71 -20.92 21.14 46.13
N PHE A 72 -21.94 20.75 46.89
CA PHE A 72 -22.04 19.40 47.44
C PHE A 72 -22.66 18.45 46.41
N TRP A 73 -21.98 17.35 46.11
CA TRP A 73 -22.44 16.36 45.15
C TRP A 73 -23.12 15.19 45.85
N SER A 74 -24.31 14.81 45.38
CA SER A 74 -24.95 13.56 45.82
C SER A 74 -24.15 12.34 45.33
N PRO A 75 -24.05 11.23 46.09
CA PRO A 75 -23.35 10.01 45.66
C PRO A 75 -23.77 9.47 44.28
N SER A 76 -25.06 9.55 43.93
CA SER A 76 -25.57 9.12 42.62
C SER A 76 -24.93 9.86 41.43
N LYS A 77 -24.49 11.11 41.61
CA LYS A 77 -23.78 11.88 40.55
C LYS A 77 -22.40 11.30 40.25
N PHE A 78 -21.72 10.73 41.25
CA PHE A 78 -20.44 10.04 41.05
C PHE A 78 -20.63 8.74 40.25
N GLU A 79 -21.67 7.97 40.58
CA GLU A 79 -21.99 6.73 39.85
C GLU A 79 -22.27 7.02 38.37
N ARG A 80 -23.14 7.99 38.07
CA ARG A 80 -23.44 8.41 36.69
C ARG A 80 -22.21 8.92 35.93
N ALA A 81 -21.26 9.54 36.61
CA ALA A 81 -20.03 9.98 35.95
C ALA A 81 -19.09 8.80 35.65
N ARG A 82 -19.02 7.82 36.56
CA ARG A 82 -18.25 6.58 36.32
C ARG A 82 -18.85 5.75 35.20
N GLU A 83 -20.17 5.61 35.15
CA GLU A 83 -20.89 4.92 34.07
C GLU A 83 -20.54 5.54 32.71
N ARG A 84 -20.60 6.88 32.60
CA ARG A 84 -20.22 7.59 31.36
C ARG A 84 -18.76 7.39 30.98
N GLU A 85 -17.84 7.36 31.94
CA GLU A 85 -16.43 7.06 31.66
C GLU A 85 -16.23 5.63 31.17
N ALA A 86 -16.92 4.66 31.77
CA ALA A 86 -16.89 3.26 31.34
C ALA A 86 -17.47 3.10 29.93
N GLU A 87 -18.58 3.77 29.61
CA GLU A 87 -19.16 3.80 28.27
C GLU A 87 -18.19 4.40 27.25
N LYS A 88 -17.54 5.54 27.56
CA LYS A 88 -16.53 6.14 26.69
C LYS A 88 -15.35 5.19 26.46
N GLN A 89 -14.86 4.53 27.50
CA GLN A 89 -13.77 3.56 27.39
C GLN A 89 -14.15 2.38 26.49
N HIS A 90 -15.34 1.81 26.71
CA HIS A 90 -15.85 0.73 25.85
C HIS A 90 -16.03 1.17 24.40
N GLN A 91 -16.54 2.38 24.15
CA GLN A 91 -16.64 2.94 22.81
C GLN A 91 -15.27 3.12 22.16
N GLU A 92 -14.29 3.68 22.88
CA GLU A 92 -12.91 3.83 22.40
C GLU A 92 -12.28 2.47 22.06
N GLU A 93 -12.49 1.45 22.89
CA GLU A 93 -12.01 0.09 22.64
C GLU A 93 -12.64 -0.51 21.39
N GLN A 94 -13.97 -0.42 21.26
CA GLN A 94 -14.69 -0.86 20.07
C GLN A 94 -14.20 -0.14 18.81
N GLU A 95 -14.00 1.17 18.88
CA GLU A 95 -13.44 1.93 17.77
C GLU A 95 -12.02 1.49 17.40
N ARG A 96 -11.16 1.21 18.40
CA ARG A 96 -9.80 0.71 18.16
C ARG A 96 -9.85 -0.64 17.45
N LEU A 97 -10.69 -1.57 17.91
CA LEU A 97 -10.91 -2.86 17.26
C LEU A 97 -11.45 -2.69 15.84
N ALA A 98 -12.44 -1.81 15.63
CA ALA A 98 -12.98 -1.52 14.30
C ALA A 98 -11.92 -0.91 13.36
N LYS A 99 -11.04 -0.03 13.88
CA LYS A 99 -9.92 0.54 13.12
C LYS A 99 -8.90 -0.53 12.71
N LEU A 100 -8.62 -1.51 13.56
CA LEU A 100 -7.75 -2.65 13.23
C LEU A 100 -8.38 -3.52 12.14
N ASN A 101 -9.62 -3.96 12.35
CA ASN A 101 -10.37 -4.76 11.38
C ASN A 101 -10.45 -4.05 10.01
N ARG A 102 -10.69 -2.73 10.00
CA ARG A 102 -10.69 -1.93 8.76
C ARG A 102 -9.34 -1.93 8.06
N LYS A 103 -8.23 -1.86 8.81
CA LYS A 103 -6.87 -1.92 8.23
C LYS A 103 -6.59 -3.29 7.63
N GLU A 104 -7.02 -4.36 8.28
CA GLU A 104 -6.87 -5.73 7.79
C GLU A 104 -7.65 -5.95 6.48
N LEU A 105 -8.93 -5.54 6.45
CA LEU A 105 -9.75 -5.60 5.23
C LEU A 105 -9.14 -4.77 4.10
N GLN A 106 -8.58 -3.60 4.41
CA GLN A 106 -7.90 -2.77 3.41
C GLN A 106 -6.62 -3.42 2.88
N ALA A 107 -5.84 -4.08 3.73
CA ALA A 107 -4.65 -4.81 3.30
C ALA A 107 -5.02 -5.99 2.39
N ALA A 108 -6.02 -6.79 2.78
CA ALA A 108 -6.53 -7.88 1.95
C ALA A 108 -7.05 -7.39 0.60
N ALA A 109 -7.84 -6.30 0.58
CA ALA A 109 -8.35 -5.72 -0.67
C ALA A 109 -7.24 -5.15 -1.57
N LYS A 110 -6.12 -4.67 -1.01
CA LYS A 110 -4.97 -4.23 -1.79
C LYS A 110 -4.27 -5.42 -2.46
N LEU A 111 -4.05 -6.51 -1.72
CA LEU A 111 -3.45 -7.72 -2.24
C LEU A 111 -4.25 -8.30 -3.42
N LEU A 112 -5.58 -8.41 -3.27
CA LEU A 112 -6.45 -8.86 -4.36
C LEU A 112 -6.35 -7.96 -5.59
N LYS A 113 -6.33 -6.63 -5.41
CA LYS A 113 -6.16 -5.67 -6.51
C LYS A 113 -4.80 -5.76 -7.18
N GLU A 114 -3.75 -6.12 -6.44
CA GLU A 114 -2.41 -6.32 -7.00
C GLU A 114 -2.37 -7.60 -7.84
N GLN A 115 -2.94 -8.70 -7.33
CA GLN A 115 -3.09 -9.94 -8.08
C GLN A 115 -3.88 -9.73 -9.38
N GLU A 116 -5.04 -9.06 -9.32
CA GLU A 116 -5.82 -8.74 -10.52
C GLU A 116 -5.04 -7.89 -11.53
N LYS A 117 -4.19 -6.96 -11.06
CA LYS A 117 -3.36 -6.13 -11.95
C LYS A 117 -2.27 -6.96 -12.61
N GLU A 118 -1.62 -7.86 -11.88
CA GLU A 118 -0.61 -8.76 -12.41
C GLU A 118 -1.22 -9.71 -13.44
N GLU A 119 -2.35 -10.34 -13.13
CA GLU A 119 -3.08 -11.18 -14.08
C GLU A 119 -3.46 -10.43 -15.35
N ARG A 120 -3.92 -9.18 -15.23
CA ARG A 120 -4.20 -8.31 -16.39
C ARG A 120 -2.96 -7.96 -17.19
N ARG A 121 -1.79 -7.82 -16.57
CA ARG A 121 -0.52 -7.59 -17.28
C ARG A 121 -0.09 -8.85 -18.03
N VAL A 122 -0.12 -10.00 -17.36
CA VAL A 122 0.19 -11.30 -17.97
C VAL A 122 -0.76 -11.61 -19.12
N ALA A 123 -2.06 -11.37 -18.97
CA ALA A 123 -3.03 -11.54 -20.05
C ALA A 123 -2.73 -10.66 -21.27
N ARG A 124 -2.27 -9.41 -21.06
CA ARG A 124 -1.85 -8.52 -22.14
C ARG A 124 -0.59 -9.00 -22.85
N GLU A 125 0.37 -9.53 -22.10
CA GLU A 125 1.61 -10.08 -22.65
C GLU A 125 1.33 -11.34 -23.48
N ARG A 126 0.57 -12.29 -22.93
CA ARG A 126 0.12 -13.47 -23.68
C ARG A 126 -0.65 -13.10 -24.95
N ALA A 127 -1.53 -12.10 -24.88
CA ALA A 127 -2.25 -11.62 -26.05
C ALA A 127 -1.33 -11.00 -27.12
N LYS A 128 -0.23 -10.33 -26.71
CA LYS A 128 0.78 -9.83 -27.64
C LYS A 128 1.56 -10.98 -28.28
N GLU A 129 2.02 -11.94 -27.48
CA GLU A 129 2.76 -13.12 -27.97
C GLU A 129 1.94 -13.90 -28.99
N VAL A 130 0.67 -14.20 -28.69
CA VAL A 130 -0.24 -14.86 -29.62
C VAL A 130 -0.40 -14.05 -30.91
N ARG A 131 -0.51 -12.72 -30.81
CA ARG A 131 -0.63 -11.84 -31.98
C ARG A 131 0.63 -11.87 -32.83
N ASP A 132 1.80 -11.92 -32.23
CA ASP A 132 3.07 -11.90 -32.94
C ASP A 132 3.40 -13.29 -33.52
N GLN A 133 3.03 -14.37 -32.83
CA GLN A 133 3.05 -15.74 -33.38
C GLN A 133 2.14 -15.85 -34.60
N MET A 134 0.88 -15.39 -34.51
CA MET A 134 -0.04 -15.42 -35.66
C MET A 134 0.51 -14.63 -36.85
N LYS A 135 1.14 -13.47 -36.62
CA LYS A 135 1.78 -12.70 -37.70
C LYS A 135 2.98 -13.47 -38.29
N ALA A 136 3.82 -14.07 -37.44
CA ALA A 136 4.97 -14.85 -37.87
C ALA A 136 4.53 -16.07 -38.71
N GLU A 137 3.50 -16.79 -38.28
CA GLU A 137 2.89 -17.89 -39.02
C GLU A 137 2.29 -17.43 -40.35
N GLN A 138 1.60 -16.28 -40.37
CA GLN A 138 1.08 -15.72 -41.63
C GLN A 138 2.22 -15.35 -42.60
N VAL A 139 3.32 -14.79 -42.11
CA VAL A 139 4.49 -14.49 -42.94
C VAL A 139 5.13 -15.78 -43.44
N ALA A 140 5.38 -16.76 -42.57
CA ALA A 140 5.92 -18.06 -42.93
C ALA A 140 5.04 -18.80 -43.97
N ALA A 141 3.71 -18.77 -43.80
CA ALA A 141 2.76 -19.35 -44.74
C ALA A 141 2.79 -18.65 -46.11
N ARG A 142 2.91 -17.31 -46.12
CA ARG A 142 3.06 -16.54 -47.37
C ARG A 142 4.37 -16.89 -48.08
N ASP A 143 5.47 -17.00 -47.36
CA ASP A 143 6.77 -17.30 -47.94
C ASP A 143 6.87 -18.76 -48.41
N ALA A 144 6.30 -19.71 -47.66
CA ALA A 144 6.15 -21.09 -48.11
C ALA A 144 5.30 -21.19 -49.40
N ARG A 145 4.22 -20.41 -49.50
CA ARG A 145 3.39 -20.36 -50.72
C ARG A 145 4.18 -19.80 -51.91
N LYS A 146 4.95 -18.74 -51.72
CA LYS A 146 5.84 -18.19 -52.77
C LYS A 146 6.88 -19.21 -53.20
N ALA A 147 7.55 -19.87 -52.25
CA ALA A 147 8.53 -20.91 -52.54
C ALA A 147 7.92 -22.07 -53.34
N ALA A 148 6.73 -22.55 -52.96
CA ALA A 148 6.02 -23.60 -53.67
C ALA A 148 5.56 -23.18 -55.08
N GLN A 149 5.17 -21.92 -55.29
CA GLN A 149 4.88 -21.40 -56.63
C GLN A 149 6.14 -21.34 -57.50
N ASN A 150 7.26 -20.88 -56.93
CA ASN A 150 8.53 -20.78 -57.64
C ASN A 150 9.06 -22.18 -58.04
N THR A 151 8.96 -23.19 -57.18
CA THR A 151 9.37 -24.58 -57.53
C THR A 151 8.48 -25.17 -58.62
N ARG A 152 7.16 -24.93 -58.57
CA ARG A 152 6.24 -25.34 -59.65
C ARG A 152 6.58 -24.65 -60.97
N GLN A 153 6.82 -23.35 -60.97
CA GLN A 153 7.21 -22.62 -62.18
C GLN A 153 8.56 -23.09 -62.72
N ALA A 154 9.56 -23.31 -61.87
CA ALA A 154 10.85 -23.87 -62.24
C ALA A 154 10.71 -25.26 -62.87
N SER A 155 9.92 -26.17 -62.27
CA SER A 155 9.65 -27.50 -62.83
C SER A 155 8.90 -27.45 -64.18
N THR A 156 8.04 -26.45 -64.40
CA THR A 156 7.34 -26.26 -65.67
C THR A 156 8.28 -25.74 -66.76
N ILE A 157 9.20 -24.82 -66.42
CA ILE A 157 10.20 -24.29 -67.35
C ILE A 157 11.17 -25.40 -67.80
N THR A 158 11.65 -26.24 -66.87
CA THR A 158 12.55 -27.36 -67.21
C THR A 158 11.87 -28.40 -68.11
N GLN A 159 10.56 -28.63 -67.97
CA GLN A 159 9.80 -29.47 -68.90
C GLN A 159 9.55 -28.81 -70.27
N ARG A 160 9.37 -27.48 -70.34
CA ARG A 160 9.15 -26.77 -71.62
C ARG A 160 10.39 -26.66 -72.50
N GLY A 161 11.59 -26.80 -71.94
CA GLY A 161 12.86 -26.75 -72.69
C GLY A 161 13.05 -27.84 -73.75
N LYS A 162 12.16 -28.83 -73.86
CA LYS A 162 12.22 -29.90 -74.88
C LYS A 162 11.14 -29.83 -75.97
N ARG A 163 10.42 -28.71 -76.14
CA ARG A 163 9.37 -28.60 -77.18
C ARG A 163 9.83 -27.82 -78.41
N LYS A 164 9.66 -28.43 -79.60
CA LYS A 164 9.81 -27.79 -80.93
C LYS A 164 8.89 -26.56 -81.05
N ALA A 165 9.41 -25.48 -81.63
CA ALA A 165 8.74 -24.19 -81.80
C ALA A 165 7.40 -24.31 -82.56
N SER A 166 6.32 -23.79 -81.96
CA SER A 166 5.00 -23.68 -82.61
C SER A 166 4.70 -22.22 -83.00
N LYS A 167 4.12 -22.05 -84.20
CA LYS A 167 3.86 -20.80 -84.94
C LYS A 167 3.01 -19.76 -84.18
N ALA A 168 3.17 -18.49 -84.59
CA ALA A 168 2.48 -17.31 -84.05
C ALA A 168 0.96 -17.30 -84.34
N PRO A 169 0.12 -16.85 -83.41
CA PRO A 169 -1.32 -16.70 -83.65
C PRO A 169 -1.64 -15.37 -84.36
N PRO A 170 -2.71 -15.32 -85.20
CA PRO A 170 -3.09 -14.11 -85.91
C PRO A 170 -3.80 -13.08 -85.01
N ALA A 171 -3.62 -11.80 -85.36
CA ALA A 171 -4.05 -10.62 -84.60
C ALA A 171 -5.58 -10.48 -84.50
N LYS A 172 -6.09 -10.22 -83.29
CA LYS A 172 -7.51 -9.91 -83.03
C LYS A 172 -7.81 -8.42 -83.32
N ARG A 173 -8.93 -8.16 -83.99
CA ARG A 173 -9.44 -6.82 -84.36
C ARG A 173 -10.08 -6.11 -83.15
N LYS A 174 -9.95 -4.77 -83.12
CA LYS A 174 -10.47 -3.87 -82.07
C LYS A 174 -12.01 -3.79 -82.06
N PRO A 175 -12.69 -3.74 -80.89
CA PRO A 175 -14.11 -3.39 -80.82
C PRO A 175 -14.35 -1.88 -80.94
N LYS A 176 -15.43 -1.49 -81.63
CA LYS A 176 -15.87 -0.10 -81.84
C LYS A 176 -16.44 0.51 -80.55
N ARG A 177 -16.12 1.78 -80.29
CA ARG A 177 -16.71 2.62 -79.23
C ARG A 177 -18.19 2.90 -79.55
N ALA A 178 -19.10 2.59 -78.63
CA ALA A 178 -20.46 3.11 -78.65
C ALA A 178 -20.55 4.34 -77.74
N LYS A 179 -21.03 5.46 -78.28
CA LYS A 179 -21.50 6.63 -77.53
C LYS A 179 -22.91 6.33 -77.03
N GLY A 180 -23.09 6.22 -75.72
CA GLY A 180 -24.35 6.54 -75.01
C GLY A 180 -24.00 7.65 -74.03
N GLY A 181 -24.65 8.81 -74.03
CA GLY A 181 -26.09 8.97 -73.92
C GLY A 181 -26.37 9.30 -72.46
N ALA A 182 -26.19 10.59 -72.11
CA ALA A 182 -26.40 11.10 -70.77
C ALA A 182 -27.88 10.95 -70.39
N ALA A 183 -28.16 10.22 -69.30
CA ALA A 183 -29.44 10.22 -68.63
C ALA A 183 -29.25 10.88 -67.27
N ALA A 184 -29.75 12.11 -67.16
CA ALA A 184 -29.96 12.81 -65.91
C ALA A 184 -31.31 12.37 -65.33
N TYR A 185 -31.31 11.88 -64.10
CA TYR A 185 -32.46 11.79 -63.19
C TYR A 185 -31.91 11.75 -61.74
N PRO A 186 -32.70 12.11 -60.72
CA PRO A 186 -32.40 13.25 -59.87
C PRO A 186 -31.87 12.81 -58.51
N SER A 187 -31.16 13.74 -57.90
CA SER A 187 -30.72 13.71 -56.50
C SER A 187 -31.91 13.41 -55.56
N SER A 188 -31.89 12.24 -54.92
CA SER A 188 -32.60 12.05 -53.66
C SER A 188 -31.78 12.75 -52.58
N LEU A 189 -32.30 13.86 -52.07
CA LEU A 189 -31.82 14.45 -50.82
C LEU A 189 -32.35 13.58 -49.66
N GLU A 190 -31.74 12.42 -49.46
CA GLU A 190 -31.76 11.75 -48.16
C GLU A 190 -30.79 12.56 -47.29
N ALA A 191 -31.34 13.36 -46.38
CA ALA A 191 -30.57 14.22 -45.48
C ALA A 191 -29.61 13.36 -44.65
N ALA A 192 -28.35 13.30 -45.08
CA ALA A 192 -27.26 12.75 -44.30
C ALA A 192 -27.16 13.55 -42.99
N LEU A 193 -27.55 12.92 -41.88
CA LEU A 193 -27.37 13.45 -40.54
C LEU A 193 -25.91 13.88 -40.37
N ALA A 194 -25.70 15.16 -40.05
CA ALA A 194 -24.40 15.74 -39.83
C ALA A 194 -23.61 14.95 -38.77
N PRO A 195 -22.28 14.79 -38.92
CA PRO A 195 -21.46 14.11 -37.91
C PRO A 195 -21.57 14.85 -36.56
N PRO A 196 -21.66 14.14 -35.42
CA PRO A 196 -21.83 14.77 -34.12
C PRO A 196 -20.65 15.69 -33.79
N PRO A 197 -20.88 16.82 -33.10
CA PRO A 197 -19.83 17.75 -32.74
C PRO A 197 -18.77 17.06 -31.88
N LYS A 198 -17.48 17.33 -32.14
CA LYS A 198 -16.39 16.77 -31.35
C LYS A 198 -16.43 17.35 -29.94
N VAL A 199 -16.66 16.48 -28.95
CA VAL A 199 -16.75 16.84 -27.53
C VAL A 199 -15.51 16.33 -26.81
N SER A 200 -14.94 17.12 -25.89
CA SER A 200 -13.85 16.67 -25.02
C SER A 200 -14.34 15.65 -23.99
N SER A 201 -13.43 14.93 -23.33
CA SER A 201 -13.75 13.94 -22.27
C SER A 201 -14.55 14.51 -21.09
N ARG A 202 -14.65 15.84 -20.99
CA ARG A 202 -15.42 16.59 -19.98
C ARG A 202 -16.71 17.23 -20.53
N GLY A 203 -17.17 16.83 -21.72
CA GLY A 203 -18.45 17.30 -22.26
C GLY A 203 -18.43 18.67 -22.94
N ARG A 204 -17.26 19.29 -23.16
CA ARG A 204 -17.17 20.61 -23.83
C ARG A 204 -17.01 20.50 -25.34
N ALA A 205 -17.76 21.31 -26.09
CA ALA A 205 -17.68 21.42 -27.55
C ALA A 205 -16.30 21.98 -27.98
N ILE A 206 -15.63 21.30 -28.92
CA ILE A 206 -14.32 21.69 -29.41
C ILE A 206 -14.48 22.55 -30.67
N THR A 207 -14.34 23.87 -30.53
CA THR A 207 -14.27 24.80 -31.67
C THR A 207 -12.80 25.01 -32.07
N LEU A 208 -12.44 24.65 -33.31
CA LEU A 208 -11.12 24.98 -33.85
C LEU A 208 -11.05 26.49 -34.12
N SER A 209 -10.02 27.15 -33.60
CA SER A 209 -9.84 28.60 -33.78
C SER A 209 -9.41 28.92 -35.21
N ARG A 210 -9.87 30.06 -35.74
CA ARG A 210 -9.66 30.49 -37.13
C ARG A 210 -8.19 30.63 -37.55
N LYS A 211 -7.26 30.64 -36.59
CA LYS A 211 -5.81 30.69 -36.83
C LYS A 211 -5.22 29.37 -37.34
N LEU A 212 -5.99 28.27 -37.27
CA LEU A 212 -5.58 26.91 -37.65
C LEU A 212 -6.37 26.37 -38.86
N ARG A 213 -7.05 27.25 -39.61
CA ARG A 213 -7.81 26.90 -40.82
C ARG A 213 -7.06 27.30 -42.08
#